data_AF-A0A101DY24-F1
#
_entry.id   AF-A0A101DY24-F1
#
_cell.length_a   1.000
_cell.length_b   1.000
_cell.length_c   1.000
_cell.angle_alpha   90.00
_cell.angle_beta   90.00
_cell.angle_gamma   90.00
#
_symmetry.space_group_name_H-M   'P 1'
#
loop_
_entity.id
_entity.type
_entity.pdbx_description
1 polymer ?
#
loop_
_entity_poly.entity_id
_entity_poly.type
_entity_poly.pdbx_seq_one_letter_code
_entity_poly.pdbx_strand_id
1 'polypeptide(L)' 'EEIRRQRGWSVRELNEELERRRRVLEFMLEHNVRDFKRVSNIIHTYQTKPDKIMEAISKEG' A
#
# COMPACT_ATOMS: atom_id res chain seq x y z
N GLU A 1 -10.15 -4.23 -15.32
CA GLU A 1 -10.58 -5.63 -15.12
C GLU A 1 -9.45 -6.67 -15.14
N GLU A 2 -8.34 -6.45 -15.86
CA GLU A 2 -7.26 -7.44 -16.01
C GLU A 2 -6.60 -7.91 -14.70
N ILE A 3 -6.32 -6.98 -13.77
CA ILE A 3 -5.68 -7.30 -12.47
C ILE A 3 -6.53 -8.29 -11.66
N ARG A 4 -7.86 -8.16 -11.76
CA ARG A 4 -8.83 -8.96 -11.03
C ARG A 4 -8.88 -10.40 -11.55
N ARG A 5 -8.79 -10.57 -12.89
CA ARG A 5 -8.75 -11.90 -13.53
C ARG A 5 -7.42 -12.63 -13.32
N GLN A 6 -6.29 -11.92 -13.30
CA GLN A 6 -4.97 -12.53 -13.10
C GLN A 6 -4.72 -13.02 -11.66
N ARG A 7 -5.43 -12.47 -10.67
CA ARG A 7 -5.24 -12.84 -9.25
C ARG A 7 -6.43 -13.58 -8.62
N GLY A 8 -7.54 -13.73 -9.35
CA GLY A 8 -8.75 -14.39 -8.85
C GLY A 8 -9.53 -13.58 -7.80
N TRP A 9 -9.29 -12.28 -7.68
CA TRP A 9 -9.90 -11.45 -6.64
C TRP A 9 -11.38 -11.14 -6.90
N SER A 10 -12.18 -11.19 -5.85
CA SER A 10 -13.52 -10.60 -5.78
C SER A 10 -13.45 -9.06 -5.91
N VAL A 11 -14.60 -8.39 -6.16
CA VAL A 11 -14.66 -6.91 -6.23
C VAL A 11 -14.20 -6.34 -4.89
N ARG A 12 -14.64 -6.98 -3.82
CA ARG A 12 -14.33 -6.60 -2.45
C ARG A 12 -12.83 -6.64 -2.18
N GLU A 13 -12.15 -7.74 -2.50
CA GLU A 13 -10.70 -7.85 -2.32
C GLU A 13 -9.92 -6.82 -3.15
N LEU A 14 -10.37 -6.53 -4.38
CA LEU A 14 -9.78 -5.48 -5.18
C LEU A 14 -9.92 -4.10 -4.52
N ASN A 15 -11.10 -3.78 -4.01
CA ASN A 15 -11.35 -2.51 -3.32
C ASN A 15 -10.55 -2.42 -2.02
N GLU A 16 -10.46 -3.49 -1.24
CA GLU A 16 -9.65 -3.54 -0.03
C GLU A 16 -8.16 -3.31 -0.33
N GLU A 17 -7.62 -3.90 -1.39
CA GLU A 17 -6.24 -3.65 -1.82
C GLU A 17 -6.02 -2.21 -2.32
N LEU A 18 -6.99 -1.63 -3.04
CA LEU A 18 -6.91 -0.24 -3.47
C LEU A 18 -6.89 0.72 -2.26
N GLU A 19 -7.73 0.48 -1.26
CA GLU A 19 -7.75 1.27 -0.02
C GLU A 19 -6.45 1.12 0.79
N ARG A 20 -5.88 -0.08 0.85
CA ARG A 20 -4.56 -0.26 1.47
C ARG A 20 -3.49 0.54 0.76
N ARG A 21 -3.44 0.49 -0.58
CA ARG A 21 -2.48 1.28 -1.38
C ARG A 21 -2.64 2.77 -1.19
N ARG A 22 -3.89 3.27 -1.15
CA ARG A 22 -4.18 4.67 -0.86
C ARG A 22 -3.58 5.10 0.48
N ARG A 23 -3.81 4.32 1.55
CA ARG A 23 -3.24 4.60 2.88
C ARG A 23 -1.71 4.66 2.89
N VAL A 24 -1.03 3.80 2.13
CA VAL A 24 0.44 3.88 2.01
C VAL A 24 0.90 5.17 1.35
N LEU A 25 0.20 5.63 0.31
CA LEU A 25 0.52 6.89 -0.36
C LEU A 25 0.25 8.09 0.56
N GLU A 26 -0.87 8.07 1.28
CA GLU A 26 -1.24 9.12 2.26
C GLU A 26 -0.21 9.20 3.38
N PHE A 27 0.20 8.07 3.96
CA PHE A 27 1.27 8.02 4.95
C PHE A 27 2.57 8.64 4.42
N MET A 28 2.97 8.35 3.18
CA MET A 28 4.16 8.99 2.60
C MET A 28 4.00 10.51 2.47
N LEU A 29 2.81 11.00 2.15
CA LEU A 29 2.53 12.43 2.04
C LEU A 29 2.57 13.12 3.41
N GLU A 30 1.90 12.56 4.41
CA GLU A 30 1.83 13.08 5.78
C GLU A 30 3.21 13.18 6.44
N HIS A 31 4.09 12.20 6.16
CA HIS A 31 5.46 12.17 6.69
C HIS A 31 6.49 12.83 5.77
N ASN A 32 6.03 13.58 4.76
CA ASN A 32 6.87 14.31 3.80
C ASN A 32 7.95 13.42 3.14
N VAL A 33 7.61 12.17 2.86
CA VAL A 33 8.48 11.22 2.15
C VAL A 33 8.37 11.49 0.65
N ARG A 34 9.34 12.23 0.11
CA ARG A 34 9.34 12.69 -1.30
C ARG A 34 10.55 12.25 -2.09
N ASP A 35 11.63 11.83 -1.44
CA ASP A 35 12.83 11.38 -2.13
C ASP A 35 12.63 9.98 -2.72
N PHE A 36 13.16 9.80 -3.93
CA PHE A 36 12.98 8.58 -4.72
C PHE A 36 13.38 7.31 -3.97
N LYS A 37 14.48 7.36 -3.20
CA LYS A 37 15.01 6.19 -2.50
C LYS A 37 14.08 5.74 -1.38
N ARG A 38 13.58 6.67 -0.56
CA ARG A 38 12.65 6.34 0.53
C ARG A 38 11.29 5.90 -0.02
N VAL A 39 10.77 6.57 -1.05
CA VAL A 39 9.53 6.14 -1.73
C VAL A 39 9.67 4.71 -2.27
N SER A 40 10.75 4.43 -3.01
CA SER A 40 11.01 3.10 -3.57
C SER A 40 11.10 2.01 -2.50
N ASN A 41 11.77 2.31 -1.38
CA ASN A 41 11.88 1.37 -0.26
C ASN A 41 10.52 1.06 0.38
N ILE A 42 9.67 2.07 0.58
CA ILE A 42 8.33 1.88 1.15
C ILE A 42 7.46 1.04 0.20
N ILE A 43 7.45 1.38 -1.10
CA ILE A 43 6.71 0.62 -2.11
C ILE A 43 7.19 -0.83 -2.17
N HIS A 44 8.50 -1.06 -2.22
CA HIS A 44 9.07 -2.41 -2.25
C HIS A 44 8.73 -3.20 -0.98
N THR A 45 8.79 -2.55 0.18
CA THR A 45 8.42 -3.19 1.45
C THR A 45 6.93 -3.53 1.48
N TYR A 46 6.05 -2.67 0.96
CA TYR A 46 4.61 -2.98 0.86
C TYR A 46 4.35 -4.16 -0.08
N GLN A 47 5.05 -4.23 -1.22
CA GLN A 47 4.92 -5.33 -2.18
C GLN A 47 5.37 -6.68 -1.60
N THR A 48 6.39 -6.69 -0.74
CA THR A 48 6.99 -7.92 -0.19
C THR A 48 6.45 -8.31 1.18
N LYS A 49 6.12 -7.32 2.02
CA LYS A 49 5.63 -7.46 3.40
C LYS A 49 4.49 -6.46 3.66
N PRO A 50 3.35 -6.62 2.98
CA PRO A 50 2.23 -5.70 3.06
C PRO A 50 1.78 -5.42 4.51
N ASP A 51 1.67 -6.47 5.32
CA ASP A 51 1.09 -6.38 6.66
C ASP A 51 1.96 -5.59 7.63
N LYS A 52 3.30 -5.66 7.47
CA LYS A 52 4.24 -4.87 8.26
C LYS A 52 4.05 -3.36 8.05
N ILE A 53 3.82 -2.94 6.80
CA ILE A 53 3.57 -1.53 6.48
C ILE A 53 2.20 -1.11 7.02
N MET A 54 1.17 -1.94 6.86
CA MET A 54 -0.16 -1.61 7.36
C MET A 54 -0.21 -1.51 8.89
N GLU A 55 0.50 -2.38 9.60
CA GLU A 55 0.60 -2.31 11.06
C GLU A 55 1.28 -1.02 11.53
N ALA A 56 2.33 -0.57 10.83
CA ALA A 56 3.00 0.69 11.13
C ALA A 56 2.04 1.88 10.94
N ILE A 57 1.35 1.94 9.80
CA ILE A 57 0.37 3.01 9.50
C ILE A 57 -0.76 3.03 10.54
N SER A 58 -1.28 1.87 10.94
CA SER A 58 -2.38 1.79 11.92
C SER A 58 -1.99 2.15 13.35
N LYS A 59 -0.70 2.20 13.69
CA LYS A 59 -0.22 2.60 15.03
C LYS A 59 -0.01 4.10 15.17
N GLU A 60 -0.02 4.83 14.05
CA GLU A 60 0.26 6.26 14.01
C GLU A 60 -1.00 7.14 13.91
N GLY A 61 -2.17 6.54 13.66
CA GLY A 61 -3.49 7.21 13.66
C GLY A 61 -4.31 6.89 14.91
#